data_AF-A0A316FUS5-F1
#
_entry.id   AF-A0A316FUS5-F1
#
_cell.length_a   1.000
_cell.length_b   1.000
_cell.length_c   1.000
_cell.angle_alpha   90.00
_cell.angle_beta   90.00
_cell.angle_gamma   90.00
#
_symmetry.space_group_name_H-M   'P 1'
#
loop_
_entity.id
_entity.type
_entity.pdbx_description
1 polymer ?
#
loop_
_entity_poly.entity_id
_entity_poly.type
_entity_poly.pdbx_seq_one_letter_code
_entity_poly.pdbx_strand_id
1 'polypeptide(L)'
;MTDIVEHEVDAGIGPSSDWSPSPGRLPARLTEVGIVTTWAVSTSRSWQHGRMTPEELVGRALEVAEEGLRAGEMPIGAVVAMGDEIIGRGHTSERTRGRRLVHADLLAMIEADERLGWTRREQPLVLGITMEPCLMCLGTALTLGVSEIYFGLDAPDDGAAGVASVWQPGTQDGIFFPLPAMTGGFLLAECRDQFRRYADMTTKPHLRRYAEAMAGLPAH
;
A
#
# COMPACT_ATOMS: atom_id res chain seq x y z
N MET A 1 36.72 5.55 -41.72
CA MET A 1 36.22 4.25 -41.20
C MET A 1 36.14 4.41 -39.70
N THR A 2 35.03 4.78 -39.09
CA THR A 2 33.65 4.98 -39.56
C THR A 2 33.03 6.03 -38.63
N ASP A 3 32.29 6.96 -39.22
CA ASP A 3 31.72 8.16 -38.62
C ASP A 3 30.69 7.85 -37.50
N ILE A 4 30.76 8.63 -36.43
CA ILE A 4 29.71 8.74 -35.41
C ILE A 4 28.74 9.80 -35.92
N VAL A 5 27.50 9.40 -36.21
CA VAL A 5 26.42 10.31 -36.58
C VAL A 5 25.90 10.96 -35.30
N GLU A 6 26.22 12.25 -35.11
CA GLU A 6 25.56 13.10 -34.12
C GLU A 6 24.14 13.39 -34.61
N HIS A 7 23.13 12.96 -33.85
CA HIS A 7 21.76 13.43 -34.04
C HIS A 7 21.52 14.65 -33.15
N GLU A 8 21.39 15.81 -33.79
CA GLU A 8 20.86 17.04 -33.19
C GLU A 8 19.47 16.81 -32.61
N VAL A 9 19.30 17.17 -31.34
CA VAL A 9 18.00 17.34 -30.69
C VAL A 9 17.53 18.76 -30.97
N ASP A 10 16.50 18.89 -31.80
CA ASP A 10 15.88 20.16 -32.15
C ASP A 10 15.20 20.80 -30.92
N ALA A 11 15.77 21.92 -30.48
CA ALA A 11 15.29 22.74 -29.37
C ALA A 11 14.27 23.75 -29.89
N GLY A 12 13.02 23.32 -30.06
CA GLY A 12 11.92 24.15 -30.55
C GLY A 12 10.82 24.42 -29.51
N ILE A 13 11.11 25.13 -28.41
CA ILE A 13 10.07 25.81 -27.62
C ILE A 13 10.58 27.20 -27.22
N GLY A 14 10.17 28.21 -27.99
CA GLY A 14 10.36 29.63 -27.65
C GLY A 14 9.39 30.09 -26.54
N PRO A 15 9.65 31.26 -25.93
CA PRO A 15 8.89 31.71 -24.76
C PRO A 15 7.61 32.44 -25.20
N SER A 16 6.44 31.92 -24.83
CA SER A 16 5.21 32.73 -24.81
C SER A 16 4.74 32.88 -23.37
N SER A 17 5.05 34.04 -22.82
CA SER A 17 4.49 34.62 -21.60
C SER A 17 3.00 34.95 -21.80
N ASP A 18 2.12 34.36 -20.99
CA ASP A 18 1.13 35.10 -20.20
C ASP A 18 0.37 34.12 -19.29
N TRP A 19 0.86 33.94 -18.06
CA TRP A 19 0.05 33.35 -17.00
C TRP A 19 0.34 34.09 -15.70
N SER A 20 -0.55 35.01 -15.35
CA SER A 20 -0.60 35.65 -14.04
C SER A 20 -1.77 35.05 -13.25
N PRO A 21 -1.55 34.43 -12.07
CA PRO A 21 -2.67 34.01 -11.24
C PRO A 21 -3.31 35.24 -10.59
N SER A 22 -4.59 35.46 -10.88
CA SER A 22 -5.44 36.40 -10.14
C SER A 22 -5.46 36.01 -8.65
N PRO A 23 -5.30 36.95 -7.70
CA PRO A 23 -5.41 36.63 -6.29
C PRO A 23 -6.87 36.34 -5.94
N GLY A 24 -7.23 35.06 -5.94
CA GLY A 24 -8.50 34.57 -5.42
C GLY A 24 -8.57 34.84 -3.92
N ARG A 25 -9.51 35.70 -3.53
CA ARG A 25 -9.87 35.99 -2.13
C ARG A 25 -10.22 34.68 -1.40
N LEU A 26 -9.42 34.33 -0.38
CA LEU A 26 -9.81 33.33 0.61
C LEU A 26 -11.03 33.87 1.40
N PRO A 27 -12.16 33.15 1.50
CA PRO A 27 -13.21 33.53 2.43
C PRO A 27 -12.71 33.39 3.88
N ALA A 28 -13.07 34.39 4.69
CA ALA A 28 -12.68 34.51 6.08
C ALA A 28 -13.36 33.46 6.97
N ARG A 29 -12.58 32.91 7.89
CA ARG A 29 -12.94 32.25 9.17
C ARG A 29 -14.06 31.20 9.14
N LEU A 30 -13.66 29.94 9.38
CA LEU A 30 -14.49 28.98 10.11
C LEU A 30 -13.81 28.72 11.45
N THR A 31 -14.24 29.48 12.46
CA THR A 31 -14.05 29.14 13.86
C THR A 31 -15.03 28.03 14.23
N GLU A 32 -14.55 27.07 15.03
CA GLU A 32 -15.28 25.99 15.69
C GLU A 32 -15.85 24.89 14.78
N VAL A 33 -15.09 23.80 14.66
CA VAL A 33 -15.67 22.47 14.41
C VAL A 33 -15.46 21.67 15.68
N GLY A 34 -16.54 21.54 16.45
CA GLY A 34 -16.60 20.63 17.59
C GLY A 34 -16.29 19.21 17.15
N ILE A 35 -15.44 18.54 17.91
CA ILE A 35 -15.18 17.12 17.78
C ILE A 35 -16.49 16.40 18.15
N VAL A 36 -17.24 15.97 17.14
CA VAL A 36 -18.27 14.94 17.28
C VAL A 36 -17.75 13.72 16.51
N THR A 37 -17.07 12.83 17.22
CA THR A 37 -16.69 11.50 16.74
C THR A 37 -17.92 10.61 16.68
N THR A 38 -18.70 10.74 15.61
CA THR A 38 -19.65 9.69 15.22
C THR A 38 -19.85 9.75 13.72
N TRP A 39 -19.10 8.95 12.97
CA TRP A 39 -19.45 8.66 11.58
C TRP A 39 -20.12 7.31 11.53
N ALA A 40 -21.38 7.34 11.09
CA ALA A 40 -22.12 6.17 10.70
C ALA A 40 -21.27 5.37 9.72
N VAL A 41 -21.02 4.11 10.06
CA VAL A 41 -20.60 3.09 9.10
C VAL A 41 -21.61 3.15 7.96
N SER A 42 -21.16 3.54 6.77
CA SER A 42 -21.94 3.36 5.53
C SER A 42 -22.08 1.86 5.30
N THR A 43 -23.05 1.28 6.00
CA THR A 43 -23.50 -0.08 5.82
C THR A 43 -24.40 -0.08 4.59
N SER A 44 -23.79 -0.25 3.41
CA SER A 44 -24.36 -1.01 2.27
C SER A 44 -23.66 -0.67 0.95
N ARG A 45 -22.44 -1.17 0.77
CA ARG A 45 -22.25 -2.02 -0.41
C ARG A 45 -22.36 -3.43 0.12
N SER A 46 -23.52 -4.04 -0.13
CA SER A 46 -23.70 -5.46 0.12
C SER A 46 -22.49 -6.18 -0.47
N TRP A 47 -21.78 -6.94 0.36
CA TRP A 47 -20.82 -7.93 -0.10
C TRP A 47 -21.53 -8.78 -1.15
N GLN A 48 -21.16 -8.60 -2.42
CA GLN A 48 -21.71 -9.39 -3.51
C GLN A 48 -21.04 -10.76 -3.43
N HIS A 49 -21.84 -11.82 -3.48
CA HIS A 49 -21.36 -13.19 -3.48
C HIS A 49 -20.28 -13.37 -4.56
N GLY A 50 -19.12 -13.96 -4.23
CA GLY A 50 -17.99 -14.18 -5.15
C GLY A 50 -16.78 -13.25 -4.95
N ARG A 51 -16.48 -12.86 -3.71
CA ARG A 51 -15.22 -12.19 -3.34
C ARG A 51 -14.68 -12.83 -2.06
N MET A 52 -13.36 -13.00 -1.98
CA MET A 52 -12.67 -13.45 -0.75
C MET A 52 -12.91 -12.49 0.41
N THR A 53 -13.11 -13.01 1.62
CA THR A 53 -13.26 -12.19 2.83
C THR A 53 -11.95 -11.48 3.22
N PRO A 54 -11.99 -10.43 4.05
CA PRO A 54 -10.77 -9.81 4.59
C PRO A 54 -9.85 -10.81 5.31
N GLU A 55 -10.43 -11.71 6.11
CA GLU A 55 -9.68 -12.77 6.80
C GLU A 55 -9.07 -13.77 5.82
N GLU A 56 -9.77 -14.16 4.75
CA GLU A 56 -9.22 -15.04 3.72
C GLU A 56 -8.04 -14.37 3.01
N LEU A 57 -8.15 -13.10 2.65
CA LEU A 57 -7.09 -12.34 1.99
C LEU A 57 -5.85 -12.18 2.88
N VAL A 58 -6.02 -11.78 4.13
CA VAL A 58 -4.91 -11.66 5.09
C VAL A 58 -4.34 -13.05 5.43
N GLY A 59 -5.18 -14.09 5.45
CA GLY A 59 -4.74 -15.48 5.57
C GLY A 59 -3.82 -15.91 4.43
N ARG A 60 -4.18 -15.61 3.18
CA ARG A 60 -3.30 -15.82 2.02
C ARG A 60 -2.02 -15.00 2.10
N ALA A 61 -2.10 -13.76 2.60
CA ALA A 61 -0.93 -12.93 2.83
C ALA A 61 0.02 -13.53 3.89
N LEU A 62 -0.50 -14.16 4.94
CA LEU A 62 0.30 -14.89 5.95
C LEU A 62 1.02 -16.11 5.35
N GLU A 63 0.37 -16.85 4.45
CA GLU A 63 1.01 -17.96 3.72
C GLU A 63 2.23 -17.47 2.93
N VAL A 64 2.11 -16.30 2.28
CA VAL A 64 3.20 -15.65 1.53
C VAL A 64 4.26 -15.08 2.48
N ALA A 65 3.87 -14.46 3.60
CA ALA A 65 4.79 -13.94 4.62
C ALA A 65 5.68 -15.04 5.22
N GLU A 66 5.15 -16.26 5.35
CA GLU A 66 5.89 -17.42 5.83
C GLU A 66 7.03 -17.80 4.86
N GLU A 67 6.89 -17.58 3.55
CA GLU A 67 7.97 -17.77 2.58
C GLU A 67 9.13 -16.80 2.87
N GLY A 68 8.82 -15.52 3.12
CA GLY A 68 9.81 -14.51 3.51
C GLY A 68 10.48 -14.82 4.84
N LEU A 69 9.69 -15.27 5.84
CA LEU A 69 10.22 -15.68 7.13
C LEU A 69 11.24 -16.82 7.00
N ARG A 70 10.92 -17.86 6.20
CA ARG A 70 11.85 -18.96 5.92
C ARG A 70 13.13 -18.50 5.22
N ALA A 71 13.05 -17.42 4.43
CA ALA A 71 14.20 -16.77 3.80
C ALA A 71 14.98 -15.82 4.74
N GLY A 72 14.53 -15.65 5.99
CA GLY A 72 15.15 -14.73 6.96
C GLY A 72 14.87 -13.25 6.69
N GLU A 73 13.80 -12.97 5.96
CA GLU A 73 13.26 -11.63 5.74
C GLU A 73 12.24 -11.26 6.82
N MET A 74 11.91 -9.97 6.92
CA MET A 74 10.80 -9.53 7.76
C MET A 74 9.51 -10.27 7.33
N PRO A 75 8.70 -10.82 8.26
CA PRO A 75 7.54 -11.64 7.93
C PRO A 75 6.34 -10.79 7.49
N ILE A 76 6.51 -10.08 6.38
CA ILE A 76 5.47 -9.28 5.74
C ILE A 76 5.18 -9.92 4.39
N GLY A 77 3.91 -10.24 4.18
CA GLY A 77 3.40 -10.85 2.96
C GLY A 77 2.17 -10.10 2.49
N ALA A 78 1.92 -10.13 1.19
CA ALA A 78 0.80 -9.46 0.55
C ALA A 78 0.29 -10.25 -0.65
N VAL A 79 -0.99 -10.07 -0.94
CA VAL A 79 -1.68 -10.61 -2.12
C VAL A 79 -2.62 -9.56 -2.71
N VAL A 80 -2.72 -9.55 -4.04
CA VAL A 80 -3.71 -8.75 -4.78
C VAL A 80 -4.73 -9.70 -5.39
N ALA A 81 -6.00 -9.45 -5.11
CA ALA A 81 -7.11 -10.23 -5.63
C ALA A 81 -7.98 -9.44 -6.62
N MET A 82 -8.54 -10.14 -7.60
CA MET A 82 -9.58 -9.65 -8.49
C MET A 82 -10.72 -10.68 -8.52
N GLY A 83 -11.83 -10.37 -7.83
CA GLY A 83 -12.88 -11.37 -7.57
C GLY A 83 -12.40 -12.44 -6.59
N ASP A 84 -12.51 -13.71 -6.99
CA ASP A 84 -12.06 -14.88 -6.23
C ASP A 84 -10.65 -15.35 -6.62
N GLU A 85 -9.93 -14.58 -7.43
CA GLU A 85 -8.60 -14.95 -7.92
C GLU A 85 -7.51 -14.06 -7.32
N ILE A 86 -6.46 -14.69 -6.79
CA ILE A 86 -5.19 -14.00 -6.49
C ILE A 86 -4.42 -13.80 -7.80
N ILE A 87 -4.21 -12.54 -8.17
CA ILE A 87 -3.53 -12.15 -9.40
C ILE A 87 -2.10 -11.63 -9.19
N GLY A 88 -1.69 -11.44 -7.93
CA GLY A 88 -0.32 -11.10 -7.56
C GLY A 88 -0.05 -11.40 -6.10
N ARG A 89 1.21 -11.71 -5.77
CA ARG A 89 1.66 -12.04 -4.42
C ARG A 89 3.10 -11.59 -4.20
N GLY A 90 3.45 -11.28 -2.97
CA GLY A 90 4.81 -10.86 -2.65
C GLY A 90 5.10 -10.89 -1.16
N HIS A 91 6.33 -11.18 -0.80
CA HIS A 91 6.85 -11.01 0.55
C HIS A 91 8.04 -10.06 0.54
N THR A 92 8.32 -9.42 1.68
CA THR A 92 9.50 -8.57 1.83
C THR A 92 10.75 -9.34 1.39
N SER A 93 11.52 -8.73 0.49
CA SER A 93 12.67 -9.39 -0.16
C SER A 93 13.92 -8.48 -0.19
N GLU A 94 14.03 -7.55 0.76
CA GLU A 94 15.05 -6.50 0.74
C GLU A 94 16.47 -7.04 0.86
N ARG A 95 16.68 -8.03 1.74
CA ARG A 95 18.00 -8.58 2.00
C ARG A 95 18.44 -9.52 0.88
N THR A 96 17.53 -10.40 0.48
CA THR A 96 17.72 -11.38 -0.60
C THR A 96 17.96 -10.71 -1.94
N ARG A 97 17.25 -9.62 -2.25
CA ARG A 97 17.43 -8.86 -3.50
C ARG A 97 18.46 -7.74 -3.39
N GLY A 98 18.86 -7.32 -2.18
CA GLY A 98 19.77 -6.20 -1.96
C GLY A 98 19.17 -4.86 -2.39
N ARG A 99 17.86 -4.66 -2.20
CA ARG A 99 17.09 -3.50 -2.68
C ARG A 99 16.19 -2.98 -1.55
N ARG A 100 15.84 -1.69 -1.60
CA ARG A 100 14.95 -1.04 -0.60
C ARG A 100 13.50 -0.90 -1.05
N LEU A 101 13.23 -1.04 -2.35
CA LEU A 101 11.90 -0.85 -2.94
C LEU A 101 11.24 -2.19 -3.26
N VAL A 102 11.43 -3.20 -2.41
CA VAL A 102 10.95 -4.59 -2.65
C VAL A 102 10.11 -5.05 -1.47
N HIS A 103 9.18 -4.19 -1.07
CA HIS A 103 8.17 -4.45 -0.05
C HIS A 103 7.15 -5.47 -0.57
N ALA A 104 6.53 -6.21 0.34
CA ALA A 104 5.60 -7.30 0.03
C ALA A 104 4.46 -6.86 -0.91
N ASP A 105 3.74 -5.81 -0.52
CA ASP A 105 2.63 -5.20 -1.25
C ASP A 105 3.06 -4.58 -2.58
N LEU A 106 4.20 -3.89 -2.63
CA LEU A 106 4.75 -3.40 -3.89
C LEU A 106 5.03 -4.55 -4.87
N LEU A 107 5.66 -5.64 -4.41
CA LEU A 107 5.92 -6.80 -5.26
C LEU A 107 4.63 -7.49 -5.71
N ALA A 108 3.65 -7.64 -4.81
CA ALA A 108 2.35 -8.22 -5.16
C ALA A 108 1.60 -7.36 -6.20
N MET A 109 1.68 -6.04 -6.09
CA MET A 109 1.07 -5.10 -7.03
C MET A 109 1.80 -5.06 -8.37
N ILE A 110 3.13 -5.19 -8.39
CA ILE A 110 3.90 -5.31 -9.64
C ILE A 110 3.49 -6.60 -10.37
N GLU A 111 3.42 -7.74 -9.69
CA GLU A 111 2.98 -9.00 -10.31
C GLU A 111 1.55 -8.89 -10.85
N ALA A 112 0.65 -8.25 -10.10
CA ALA A 112 -0.71 -7.99 -10.55
C ALA A 112 -0.75 -7.06 -11.79
N ASP A 113 0.05 -6.00 -11.80
CA ASP A 113 0.14 -5.05 -12.93
C ASP A 113 0.66 -5.73 -14.19
N GLU A 114 1.73 -6.51 -14.09
CA GLU A 114 2.29 -7.31 -15.19
C GLU A 114 1.26 -8.28 -15.75
N ARG A 115 0.42 -8.89 -14.89
CA ARG A 115 -0.62 -9.83 -15.29
C ARG A 115 -1.82 -9.15 -15.97
N LEU A 116 -2.21 -7.97 -15.50
CA LEU A 116 -3.35 -7.22 -16.03
C LEU A 116 -3.02 -6.49 -17.34
N GLY A 117 -1.81 -5.95 -17.43
CA GLY A 117 -1.40 -5.05 -18.50
C GLY A 117 -2.35 -3.85 -18.66
N TRP A 118 -2.32 -3.22 -19.83
CA TRP A 118 -3.17 -2.07 -20.15
C TRP A 118 -4.56 -2.48 -20.67
N THR A 119 -5.25 -3.33 -19.92
CA THR A 119 -6.59 -3.84 -20.30
C THR A 119 -7.68 -3.33 -19.35
N ARG A 120 -8.92 -3.30 -19.84
CA ARG A 120 -10.06 -2.93 -19.01
C ARG A 120 -10.32 -4.05 -18.02
N ARG A 121 -10.31 -3.72 -16.72
CA ARG A 121 -10.61 -4.66 -15.63
C ARG A 121 -12.11 -4.97 -15.55
N GLU A 122 -12.43 -6.23 -15.31
CA GLU A 122 -13.81 -6.70 -15.11
C GLU A 122 -14.29 -6.51 -13.68
N GLN A 123 -13.38 -6.56 -12.70
CA GLN A 123 -13.68 -6.46 -11.27
C GLN A 123 -12.69 -5.54 -10.55
N PRO A 124 -13.06 -4.94 -9.41
CA PRO A 124 -12.15 -4.13 -8.62
C PRO A 124 -11.07 -4.97 -7.92
N LEU A 125 -9.88 -4.38 -7.76
CA LEU A 125 -8.74 -5.00 -7.10
C LEU A 125 -8.79 -4.78 -5.58
N VAL A 126 -8.43 -5.83 -4.82
CA VAL A 126 -8.38 -5.80 -3.36
C VAL A 126 -6.99 -6.27 -2.91
N LEU A 127 -6.36 -5.54 -1.99
CA LEU A 127 -5.06 -5.90 -1.41
C LEU A 127 -5.27 -6.50 -0.02
N GLY A 128 -4.73 -7.70 0.22
CA GLY A 128 -4.53 -8.26 1.55
C GLY A 128 -3.06 -8.19 1.93
N ILE A 129 -2.73 -7.72 3.13
CA ILE A 129 -1.34 -7.61 3.61
C ILE A 129 -1.23 -7.89 5.11
N THR A 130 -0.15 -8.49 5.59
CA THR A 130 -0.01 -8.82 7.03
C THR A 130 0.33 -7.61 7.92
N MET A 131 0.74 -6.49 7.33
CA MET A 131 1.10 -5.23 7.98
C MET A 131 0.55 -4.05 7.18
N GLU A 132 0.17 -2.97 7.84
CA GLU A 132 -0.30 -1.74 7.21
C GLU A 132 0.69 -1.25 6.13
N PRO A 133 0.21 -0.88 4.93
CA PRO A 133 1.09 -0.42 3.87
C PRO A 133 1.72 0.93 4.22
N CYS A 134 2.97 1.12 3.84
CA CYS A 134 3.64 2.41 3.97
C CYS A 134 3.18 3.40 2.88
N LEU A 135 3.57 4.68 3.02
CA LEU A 135 3.13 5.75 2.10
C LEU A 135 3.49 5.47 0.62
N MET A 136 4.65 4.88 0.36
CA MET A 136 5.07 4.48 -1.00
C MET A 136 4.10 3.47 -1.61
N CYS A 137 3.77 2.44 -0.83
CA CYS A 137 2.92 1.36 -1.29
C CYS A 137 1.47 1.81 -1.41
N LEU A 138 0.98 2.71 -0.54
CA LEU A 138 -0.31 3.36 -0.72
C LEU A 138 -0.39 4.13 -2.04
N GLY A 139 0.66 4.89 -2.40
CA GLY A 139 0.72 5.59 -3.70
C GLY A 139 0.71 4.62 -4.90
N THR A 140 1.32 3.44 -4.74
CA THR A 140 1.29 2.39 -5.75
C THR A 140 -0.12 1.78 -5.86
N ALA A 141 -0.77 1.48 -4.74
CA ALA A 141 -2.14 0.96 -4.70
C ALA A 141 -3.13 1.92 -5.35
N LEU A 142 -2.98 3.22 -5.07
CA LEU A 142 -3.72 4.29 -5.74
C LEU A 142 -3.52 4.25 -7.26
N THR A 143 -2.27 4.17 -7.71
CA THR A 143 -1.92 4.19 -9.14
C THR A 143 -2.46 2.95 -9.87
N LEU A 144 -2.34 1.78 -9.26
CA LEU A 144 -2.87 0.52 -9.79
C LEU A 144 -4.42 0.50 -9.78
N GLY A 145 -5.05 1.30 -8.93
CA GLY A 145 -6.50 1.38 -8.78
C GLY A 145 -7.07 0.29 -7.88
N VAL A 146 -6.36 -0.03 -6.79
CA VAL A 146 -6.86 -0.85 -5.68
C VAL A 146 -8.02 -0.12 -5.02
N SER A 147 -9.14 -0.81 -4.81
CA SER A 147 -10.32 -0.22 -4.18
C SER A 147 -10.33 -0.37 -2.66
N GLU A 148 -9.76 -1.46 -2.15
CA GLU A 148 -9.83 -1.85 -0.74
C GLU A 148 -8.50 -2.48 -0.31
N ILE A 149 -8.05 -2.16 0.89
CA ILE A 149 -6.86 -2.73 1.53
C ILE A 149 -7.26 -3.27 2.89
N TYR A 150 -7.02 -4.56 3.09
CA TYR A 150 -7.21 -5.27 4.36
C TYR A 150 -5.86 -5.64 4.93
N PHE A 151 -5.61 -5.25 6.19
CA PHE A 151 -4.30 -5.49 6.81
C PHE A 151 -4.37 -6.06 8.22
N GLY A 152 -3.30 -6.75 8.60
CA GLY A 152 -3.17 -7.35 9.93
C GLY A 152 -2.77 -6.34 11.00
N LEU A 153 -1.46 -6.08 11.10
CA LEU A 153 -0.88 -5.20 12.11
C LEU A 153 -0.77 -3.75 11.61
N ASP A 154 -1.01 -2.78 12.49
CA ASP A 154 -0.66 -1.38 12.22
C ASP A 154 0.87 -1.23 12.06
N ALA A 155 1.31 -0.32 11.19
CA ALA A 155 2.73 -0.04 10.99
C ALA A 155 3.11 1.23 11.78
N PRO A 156 3.83 1.11 12.91
CA PRO A 156 3.98 2.21 13.87
C PRO A 156 4.82 3.38 13.35
N ASP A 157 5.76 3.12 12.44
CA ASP A 157 6.75 4.11 12.00
C ASP A 157 6.37 4.77 10.67
N ASP A 158 5.73 4.03 9.76
CA ASP A 158 5.53 4.45 8.37
C ASP A 158 4.14 4.13 7.80
N GLY A 159 3.20 3.68 8.64
CA GLY A 159 1.82 3.36 8.27
C GLY A 159 1.08 4.54 7.60
N ALA A 160 0.42 4.25 6.49
CA ALA A 160 -0.19 5.28 5.65
C ALA A 160 -1.66 5.60 5.97
N ALA A 161 -2.35 4.81 6.79
CA ALA A 161 -3.79 4.99 7.05
C ALA A 161 -4.10 6.35 7.67
N GLY A 162 -3.24 6.81 8.59
CA GLY A 162 -3.36 8.14 9.20
C GLY A 162 -3.23 9.26 8.19
N VAL A 163 -2.22 9.20 7.31
CA VAL A 163 -2.01 10.19 6.23
C VAL A 163 -3.16 10.16 5.23
N ALA A 164 -3.63 8.97 4.84
CA ALA A 164 -4.75 8.80 3.91
C ALA A 164 -6.03 9.46 4.45
N SER A 165 -6.29 9.37 5.76
CA SER A 165 -7.50 9.91 6.39
C SER A 165 -7.66 11.43 6.29
N VAL A 166 -6.54 12.16 6.17
CA VAL A 166 -6.53 13.63 6.10
C VAL A 166 -6.28 14.16 4.69
N TRP A 167 -6.01 13.29 3.73
CA TRP A 167 -5.71 13.71 2.37
C TRP A 167 -6.98 14.08 1.60
N GLN A 168 -7.09 15.36 1.21
CA GLN A 168 -8.24 15.91 0.49
C GLN A 168 -7.80 16.56 -0.83
N PRO A 169 -7.62 15.79 -1.92
CA PRO A 169 -7.29 16.37 -3.23
C PRO A 169 -8.45 17.24 -3.75
N GLY A 170 -8.13 18.41 -4.30
CA GLY A 170 -9.10 19.46 -4.65
C GLY A 170 -10.04 19.17 -5.82
N THR A 171 -9.81 18.08 -6.58
CA THR A 171 -10.69 17.64 -7.66
C THR A 171 -10.95 16.14 -7.52
N GLN A 172 -12.20 15.76 -7.27
CA GLN A 172 -12.63 14.35 -7.27
C GLN A 172 -13.04 13.84 -8.65
N ASP A 173 -13.07 14.72 -9.66
CA ASP A 173 -13.35 14.39 -11.08
C ASP A 173 -12.05 14.08 -11.88
N GLY A 174 -10.99 13.66 -11.19
CA GLY A 174 -9.66 13.50 -11.77
C GLY A 174 -9.47 12.20 -12.57
N ILE A 175 -8.38 12.17 -13.35
CA ILE A 175 -7.87 10.96 -14.05
C ILE A 175 -7.37 9.90 -13.05
N PHE A 176 -7.10 10.30 -11.80
CA PHE A 176 -6.55 9.43 -10.75
C PHE A 176 -7.67 8.64 -10.05
N PHE A 177 -7.37 7.39 -9.69
CA PHE A 177 -8.27 6.56 -8.90
C PHE A 177 -8.51 7.17 -7.51
N PRO A 178 -9.67 6.93 -6.88
CA PRO A 178 -9.90 7.34 -5.49
C PRO A 178 -8.96 6.59 -4.55
N LEU A 179 -8.72 7.16 -3.36
CA LEU A 179 -8.03 6.44 -2.29
C LEU A 179 -8.72 5.12 -1.97
N PRO A 180 -7.97 4.03 -1.79
CA PRO A 180 -8.54 2.77 -1.33
C PRO A 180 -9.10 2.92 0.09
N ALA A 181 -10.21 2.24 0.36
CA ALA A 181 -10.66 2.06 1.74
C ALA A 181 -9.68 1.13 2.46
N MET A 182 -9.22 1.52 3.66
CA MET A 182 -8.26 0.75 4.44
C MET A 182 -8.91 0.25 5.73
N THR A 183 -8.74 -1.02 6.06
CA THR A 183 -9.24 -1.62 7.32
C THR A 183 -8.22 -2.59 7.89
N GLY A 184 -7.83 -2.36 9.14
CA GLY A 184 -6.82 -3.14 9.86
C GLY A 184 -7.40 -4.09 10.89
N GLY A 185 -6.54 -4.89 11.52
CA GLY A 185 -6.89 -5.73 12.67
C GLY A 185 -7.26 -7.17 12.35
N PHE A 186 -6.97 -7.65 11.14
CA PHE A 186 -7.29 -9.03 10.75
C PHE A 186 -6.17 -10.01 11.15
N LEU A 187 -6.53 -11.16 11.71
CA LEU A 187 -5.58 -12.23 12.08
C LEU A 187 -4.37 -11.73 12.90
N LEU A 188 -4.64 -10.85 13.88
CA LEU A 188 -3.61 -10.20 14.70
C LEU A 188 -2.72 -11.19 15.44
N ALA A 189 -3.29 -12.30 15.92
CA ALA A 189 -2.55 -13.29 16.68
C ALA A 189 -1.51 -14.00 15.79
N GLU A 190 -1.92 -14.36 14.58
CA GLU A 190 -1.10 -15.03 13.58
C GLU A 190 -0.01 -14.10 13.03
N CYS A 191 -0.35 -12.84 12.74
CA CYS A 191 0.63 -11.84 12.33
C CYS A 191 1.70 -11.62 13.43
N ARG A 192 1.27 -11.50 14.70
CA ARG A 192 2.20 -11.36 15.84
C ARG A 192 3.10 -12.58 16.01
N ASP A 193 2.57 -13.78 15.81
CA ASP A 193 3.37 -15.01 15.95
C ASP A 193 4.50 -15.07 14.92
N GLN A 194 4.28 -14.67 13.67
CA GLN A 194 5.37 -14.65 12.69
C GLN A 194 6.46 -13.63 13.07
N PHE A 195 6.10 -12.45 13.60
CA PHE A 195 7.07 -11.49 14.12
C PHE A 195 7.84 -12.02 15.34
N ARG A 196 7.15 -12.72 16.26
CA ARG A 196 7.80 -13.40 17.39
C ARG A 196 8.84 -14.41 16.90
N ARG A 197 8.48 -15.27 15.94
CA ARG A 197 9.39 -16.25 15.33
C ARG A 197 10.57 -15.58 14.62
N TYR A 198 10.34 -14.45 13.95
CA TYR A 198 11.41 -13.68 13.33
C TYR A 198 12.38 -13.07 14.37
N ALA A 199 11.88 -12.61 15.52
CA ALA A 199 12.71 -12.10 16.62
C ALA A 199 13.70 -13.15 17.14
N ASP A 200 13.24 -14.40 17.26
CA ASP A 200 14.06 -15.56 17.66
C ASP A 200 15.17 -15.86 16.63
N MET A 201 14.92 -15.59 15.35
CA MET A 201 15.82 -15.92 14.24
C MET A 201 16.85 -14.82 13.94
N THR A 202 16.47 -13.55 14.09
CA THR A 202 17.30 -12.44 13.63
C THR A 202 18.47 -12.18 14.60
N THR A 203 19.67 -11.97 14.03
CA THR A 203 20.89 -11.64 14.79
C THR A 203 21.12 -10.14 14.92
N LYS A 204 20.33 -9.31 14.22
CA LYS A 204 20.48 -7.85 14.20
C LYS A 204 19.66 -7.24 15.35
N PRO A 205 20.28 -6.58 16.34
CA PRO A 205 19.56 -6.10 17.54
C PRO A 205 18.41 -5.13 17.25
N HIS A 206 18.55 -4.23 16.27
CA HIS A 206 17.49 -3.30 15.91
C HIS A 206 16.28 -4.01 15.26
N LEU A 207 16.51 -5.02 14.43
CA LEU A 207 15.43 -5.82 13.85
C LEU A 207 14.75 -6.71 14.88
N ARG A 208 15.51 -7.26 15.84
CA ARG A 208 14.95 -8.02 16.95
C ARG A 208 14.00 -7.17 17.78
N ARG A 209 14.44 -5.98 18.22
CA ARG A 209 13.59 -5.06 18.99
C ARG A 209 12.33 -4.65 18.25
N TYR A 210 12.45 -4.34 16.95
CA TYR A 210 11.29 -4.04 16.12
C TYR A 210 10.33 -5.24 16.08
N ALA A 211 10.84 -6.45 15.85
CA ALA A 211 10.03 -7.66 15.78
C ALA A 211 9.37 -8.02 17.13
N GLU A 212 10.07 -7.84 18.25
CA GLU A 212 9.52 -8.01 19.60
C GLU A 212 8.36 -7.03 19.86
N ALA A 213 8.53 -5.76 19.47
CA ALA A 213 7.48 -4.75 19.57
C ALA A 213 6.26 -5.13 18.71
N MET A 214 6.48 -5.54 17.45
CA MET A 214 5.41 -5.99 16.56
C MET A 214 4.70 -7.25 17.10
N ALA A 215 5.42 -8.15 17.76
CA ALA A 215 4.86 -9.33 18.42
C ALA A 215 4.08 -9.02 19.70
N GLY A 216 4.12 -7.77 20.20
CA GLY A 216 3.51 -7.37 21.47
C GLY A 216 4.28 -7.88 22.71
N LEU A 217 5.58 -8.13 22.56
CA LEU A 217 6.45 -8.53 23.67
C LEU A 217 6.94 -7.31 24.46
N PRO A 218 7.19 -7.44 25.77
CA PRO A 218 7.73 -6.35 26.58
C PRO A 218 9.11 -5.94 26.09
N ALA A 219 9.39 -4.62 26.12
CA ALA A 219 10.72 -4.11 25.84
C ALA A 219 11.71 -4.58 26.93
N HIS A 220 12.83 -5.16 26.50
CA HIS A 220 13.94 -5.62 27.36
C HIS A 220 15.05 -4.57 27.48
#